data_AF-A0A0J1I417-F1
#
_entry.id   AF-A0A0J1I417-F1
#
_cell.length_a   1.000
_cell.length_b   1.000
_cell.length_c   1.000
_cell.angle_alpha   90.00
_cell.angle_beta   90.00
_cell.angle_gamma   90.00
#
_symmetry.space_group_name_H-M   'P 1'
#
loop_
_entity.id
_entity.type
_entity.pdbx_description
1 polymer ?
#
loop_
_entity_poly.entity_id
_entity_poly.type
_entity_poly.pdbx_seq_one_letter_code
_entity_poly.pdbx_strand_id
1 'polypeptide(L)'
;MINEDIDEWVYFFKHGAIRDDFKSPGILLAAKKLGYLMMDEKERRAYDDYLAYLGYEMGLLDTAKADGRAEGKAEGMIEVAGEMIKMGMTAEQIQQATKLPLAAIQELAKDTSWF
;
A
#
# COMPACT_ATOMS: atom_id res chain seq x y z
N MET A 1 -8.50 -25.33 40.68
CA MET A 1 -7.59 -24.46 39.91
C MET A 1 -8.49 -23.56 39.08
N ILE A 2 -8.42 -22.26 39.29
CA ILE A 2 -9.12 -21.26 38.46
C ILE A 2 -8.29 -21.15 37.18
N ASN A 3 -8.92 -21.29 36.02
CA ASN A 3 -8.24 -21.15 34.74
C ASN A 3 -8.66 -19.80 34.18
N GLU A 4 -7.82 -18.80 34.43
CA GLU A 4 -8.12 -17.40 34.11
C GLU A 4 -8.57 -17.23 32.66
N ASP A 5 -7.96 -17.95 31.71
CA ASP A 5 -8.37 -17.89 30.30
C ASP A 5 -9.80 -18.42 30.10
N ILE A 6 -10.09 -19.62 30.61
CA ILE A 6 -11.42 -20.23 30.47
C ILE A 6 -12.49 -19.37 31.16
N ASP A 7 -12.17 -18.81 32.33
CA ASP A 7 -13.10 -17.98 33.10
C ASP A 7 -13.42 -16.66 32.38
N GLU A 8 -12.42 -16.05 31.73
CA GLU A 8 -12.62 -14.89 30.85
C GLU A 8 -13.51 -15.23 29.65
N TRP A 9 -13.29 -16.38 28.99
CA TRP A 9 -14.16 -16.86 27.91
C TRP A 9 -15.59 -17.14 28.39
N VAL A 10 -15.76 -17.75 29.55
CA VAL A 10 -17.08 -17.99 30.16
C VAL A 10 -17.79 -16.67 30.47
N TYR A 11 -17.08 -15.68 31.00
CA TYR A 11 -17.62 -14.35 31.22
C TYR A 11 -18.07 -13.71 29.90
N PHE A 12 -17.22 -13.74 28.88
CA PHE A 12 -17.52 -13.19 27.56
C PHE A 12 -18.81 -13.79 26.98
N PHE A 13 -18.96 -15.12 26.99
CA PHE A 13 -20.17 -15.78 26.47
C PHE A 13 -21.42 -15.49 27.31
N LYS A 14 -21.27 -15.32 28.63
CA LYS A 14 -22.40 -15.06 29.52
C LYS A 14 -22.90 -13.62 29.43
N HIS A 15 -21.99 -12.67 29.24
CA HIS A 15 -22.29 -11.23 29.34
C HIS A 15 -22.24 -10.51 27.98
N GLY A 16 -21.68 -11.12 26.94
CA GLY A 16 -21.49 -10.49 25.63
C GLY A 16 -20.54 -9.29 25.67
N ALA A 17 -19.71 -9.18 26.72
CA ALA A 17 -18.85 -8.04 26.98
C ALA A 17 -17.44 -8.51 27.36
N ILE A 18 -16.45 -7.67 27.04
CA ILE A 18 -15.06 -7.84 27.47
C ILE A 18 -14.74 -6.73 28.46
N ARG A 19 -13.95 -7.07 29.49
CA ARG A 19 -13.36 -6.11 30.39
C ARG A 19 -11.94 -5.77 29.94
N ASP A 20 -11.50 -4.56 30.25
CA ASP A 20 -10.18 -4.04 29.85
C ASP A 20 -8.99 -4.85 30.40
N ASP A 21 -9.23 -5.67 31.43
CA ASP A 21 -8.24 -6.52 32.08
C ASP A 21 -8.11 -7.94 31.47
N PHE A 22 -8.91 -8.30 30.47
CA PHE A 22 -8.90 -9.63 29.86
C PHE A 22 -7.63 -9.88 29.03
N LYS A 23 -7.00 -11.06 29.20
CA LYS A 23 -5.72 -11.42 28.56
C LYS A 23 -5.77 -12.67 27.69
N SER A 24 -6.90 -13.36 27.67
CA SER A 24 -7.12 -14.58 26.90
C SER A 24 -6.73 -14.42 25.43
N PRO A 25 -5.89 -15.31 24.87
CA PRO A 25 -5.52 -15.26 23.47
C PRO A 25 -6.75 -15.24 22.54
N GLY A 26 -6.87 -14.21 21.71
CA GLY A 26 -7.92 -14.10 20.70
C GLY A 26 -9.29 -13.60 21.19
N ILE A 27 -9.46 -13.31 22.48
CA ILE A 27 -10.76 -12.86 23.03
C ILE A 27 -11.21 -11.52 22.43
N LEU A 28 -10.27 -10.58 22.20
CA LEU A 28 -10.57 -9.30 21.54
C LEU A 28 -11.08 -9.48 20.11
N LEU A 29 -10.53 -10.44 19.36
CA LEU A 29 -11.01 -10.76 18.02
C LEU A 29 -12.42 -11.36 18.06
N ALA A 30 -12.70 -12.23 19.04
CA ALA A 30 -14.02 -12.79 19.25
C ALA A 30 -15.05 -11.71 19.61
N ALA A 31 -14.71 -10.73 20.45
CA ALA A 31 -15.60 -9.60 20.74
C ALA A 31 -15.86 -8.72 19.54
N LYS A 32 -14.84 -8.40 18.72
CA LYS A 32 -15.06 -7.65 17.49
C LYS A 32 -16.03 -8.40 16.56
N LYS A 33 -15.86 -9.71 16.43
CA LYS A 33 -16.78 -10.56 15.65
C LYS A 33 -18.19 -10.59 16.24
N LEU A 34 -18.32 -10.71 17.56
CA LEU A 34 -19.60 -10.67 18.23
C LEU A 34 -20.29 -9.32 18.02
N GLY A 35 -19.58 -8.20 18.17
CA GLY A 35 -20.10 -6.86 17.90
C GLY A 35 -20.68 -6.76 16.49
N TYR A 36 -19.97 -7.24 15.48
CA TYR A 36 -20.48 -7.30 14.10
C TYR A 36 -21.72 -8.19 13.95
N LEU A 37 -21.76 -9.35 14.61
CA LEU A 37 -22.91 -10.25 14.58
C LEU A 37 -24.14 -9.66 15.27
N MET A 38 -23.92 -8.82 16.29
CA MET A 38 -24.96 -8.15 17.06
C MET A 38 -25.50 -6.88 16.39
N MET A 39 -24.81 -6.34 15.37
CA MET A 39 -25.31 -5.21 14.57
C MET A 39 -26.60 -5.58 13.86
N ASP A 40 -27.52 -4.62 13.76
CA ASP A 40 -28.69 -4.74 12.91
C ASP A 40 -28.32 -4.65 11.41
N GLU A 41 -29.28 -4.91 10.52
CA GLU A 41 -29.05 -4.92 9.07
C GLU A 41 -28.59 -3.55 8.52
N LYS A 42 -29.00 -2.44 9.15
CA LYS A 42 -28.63 -1.09 8.72
C LYS A 42 -27.21 -0.76 9.18
N GLU A 43 -26.90 -1.05 10.44
CA GLU A 43 -25.57 -0.88 11.03
C GLU A 43 -24.53 -1.74 10.31
N ARG A 44 -24.86 -3.01 10.05
CA ARG A 44 -23.97 -3.93 9.33
C ARG A 44 -23.65 -3.44 7.92
N ARG A 45 -24.67 -2.99 7.18
CA ARG A 45 -24.47 -2.39 5.84
C ARG A 45 -23.56 -1.18 5.89
N ALA A 46 -23.80 -0.24 6.80
CA ALA A 46 -22.97 0.95 6.94
C ALA A 46 -21.51 0.59 7.29
N TYR A 47 -21.30 -0.43 8.13
CA TYR A 47 -19.97 -0.92 8.46
C TYR A 47 -19.27 -1.57 7.26
N ASP A 48 -19.98 -2.42 6.51
CA ASP A 48 -19.44 -3.08 5.31
C ASP A 48 -19.10 -2.05 4.21
N ASP A 49 -19.95 -1.06 4.00
CA ASP A 49 -19.70 0.06 3.07
C ASP A 49 -18.46 0.86 3.47
N TYR A 50 -18.28 1.11 4.77
CA TYR A 50 -17.08 1.77 5.28
C TYR A 50 -15.81 0.95 5.04
N LEU A 51 -15.87 -0.37 5.27
CA LEU A 51 -14.74 -1.27 4.97
C LEU A 51 -14.43 -1.30 3.47
N ALA A 52 -15.44 -1.32 2.62
CA ALA A 52 -15.27 -1.26 1.17
C ALA A 52 -14.61 0.05 0.73
N TYR A 53 -15.05 1.18 1.29
CA TYR A 53 -14.45 2.50 1.07
C TYR A 53 -12.97 2.52 1.46
N LEU A 54 -12.62 2.05 2.66
CA LEU A 54 -11.23 1.96 3.11
C LEU A 54 -10.38 1.08 2.19
N GLY A 55 -10.93 -0.07 1.77
CA GLY A 55 -10.27 -0.97 0.83
C GLY A 55 -9.97 -0.30 -0.51
N TYR A 56 -10.92 0.46 -1.03
CA TYR A 56 -10.75 1.26 -2.25
C TYR A 56 -9.68 2.34 -2.07
N GLU A 57 -9.72 3.11 -0.98
CA GLU A 57 -8.76 4.18 -0.71
C GLU A 57 -7.33 3.64 -0.59
N MET A 58 -7.14 2.51 0.11
CA MET A 58 -5.83 1.85 0.19
C MET A 58 -5.35 1.39 -1.19
N GLY A 59 -6.22 0.76 -1.98
CA GLY A 59 -5.87 0.33 -3.34
C GLY A 59 -5.46 1.50 -4.23
N LEU A 60 -6.18 2.61 -4.16
CA LEU A 60 -5.85 3.83 -4.90
C LEU A 60 -4.48 4.39 -4.50
N LEU A 61 -4.18 4.45 -3.20
CA LEU A 61 -2.89 4.93 -2.70
C LEU A 61 -1.73 4.02 -3.12
N ASP A 62 -1.93 2.71 -3.09
CA ASP A 62 -0.90 1.74 -3.50
C ASP A 62 -0.61 1.86 -5.01
N THR A 63 -1.64 1.99 -5.84
CA THR A 63 -1.48 2.24 -7.28
C THR A 63 -0.76 3.57 -7.53
N ALA A 64 -1.21 4.67 -6.93
CA ALA A 64 -0.56 5.98 -7.09
C ALA A 64 0.91 5.96 -6.66
N LYS A 65 1.25 5.24 -5.58
CA LYS A 65 2.63 5.08 -5.13
C LYS A 65 3.47 4.20 -6.06
N ALA A 66 2.86 3.18 -6.66
CA ALA A 66 3.54 2.35 -7.66
C ALA A 66 3.83 3.14 -8.93
N ASP A 67 2.84 3.84 -9.45
CA ASP A 67 2.95 4.67 -10.66
C ASP A 67 3.98 5.79 -10.45
N GLY A 68 3.88 6.55 -9.34
CA GLY A 68 4.85 7.61 -9.04
C GLY A 68 6.30 7.12 -8.90
N ARG A 69 6.53 5.89 -8.41
CA ARG A 69 7.87 5.29 -8.40
C ARG A 69 8.34 4.88 -9.79
N ALA A 70 7.44 4.38 -10.64
CA ALA A 70 7.76 4.01 -12.01
C ALA A 70 8.08 5.26 -12.85
N GLU A 71 7.26 6.30 -12.74
CA GLU A 71 7.45 7.62 -13.37
C GLU A 71 8.76 8.26 -12.90
N GLY A 72 8.97 8.41 -11.58
CA GLY A 72 10.20 9.01 -11.07
C GLY A 72 11.48 8.24 -11.45
N LYS A 73 11.40 6.91 -11.58
CA LYS A 73 12.51 6.12 -12.11
C LYS A 73 12.74 6.41 -13.60
N ALA A 74 11.69 6.49 -14.40
CA ALA A 74 11.81 6.81 -15.82
C ALA A 74 12.36 8.23 -16.05
N GLU A 75 11.83 9.22 -15.34
CA GLU A 75 12.30 10.61 -15.39
C GLU A 75 13.77 10.71 -14.97
N GLY A 76 14.17 10.06 -13.88
CA GLY A 76 15.56 10.04 -13.44
C GLY A 76 16.51 9.39 -14.46
N MET A 77 16.07 8.36 -15.20
CA MET A 77 16.89 7.79 -16.28
C MET A 77 17.04 8.74 -17.47
N ILE A 78 16.00 9.51 -17.79
CA ILE A 78 16.04 10.52 -18.85
C ILE A 78 16.97 11.67 -18.46
N GLU A 79 16.88 12.17 -17.23
CA GLU A 79 17.75 13.22 -16.72
C GLU A 79 19.23 12.80 -16.74
N VAL A 80 19.53 11.59 -16.24
CA VAL A 80 20.89 11.03 -16.29
C VAL A 80 21.37 10.86 -17.73
N ALA A 81 20.52 10.39 -18.65
CA ALA A 81 20.88 10.28 -20.06
C ALA A 81 21.21 11.65 -20.68
N GLY A 82 20.43 12.69 -20.36
CA GLY A 82 20.68 14.06 -20.81
C GLY A 82 22.03 14.60 -20.34
N GLU A 83 22.37 14.38 -19.07
CA GLU A 83 23.69 14.77 -18.53
C GLU A 83 24.83 13.97 -19.18
N MET A 84 24.64 12.67 -19.43
CA MET A 84 25.64 11.86 -20.15
C MET A 84 25.87 12.33 -21.60
N ILE A 85 24.82 12.77 -22.29
CA ILE A 85 24.92 13.37 -23.63
C ILE A 85 25.77 14.64 -23.57
N LYS A 86 25.50 15.53 -22.60
CA LYS A 86 26.30 16.76 -22.39
C LYS A 86 27.76 16.47 -22.07
N MET A 87 28.05 15.36 -21.39
CA MET A 87 29.41 14.87 -21.13
C MET A 87 30.08 14.20 -22.35
N GLY A 88 29.38 14.09 -23.48
CA GLY A 88 29.92 13.53 -24.72
C GLY A 88 29.99 12.00 -24.76
N MET A 89 29.21 11.30 -23.92
CA MET A 89 29.11 9.84 -23.98
C MET A 89 28.38 9.37 -25.25
N THR A 90 28.71 8.16 -25.73
CA THR A 90 28.04 7.61 -26.92
C THR A 90 26.66 7.06 -26.57
N ALA A 91 25.76 6.99 -27.56
CA ALA A 91 24.40 6.49 -27.37
C ALA A 91 24.37 5.04 -26.84
N GLU A 92 25.35 4.21 -27.22
CA GLU A 92 25.50 2.83 -26.76
C GLU A 92 25.90 2.75 -25.28
N GLN A 93 26.81 3.63 -24.82
CA GLN A 93 27.21 3.72 -23.41
C GLN A 93 26.02 4.15 -22.54
N ILE A 94 25.26 5.13 -23.02
CA ILE A 94 24.08 5.65 -22.33
C ILE A 94 22.98 4.59 -22.28
N GLN A 95 22.75 3.86 -23.37
CA GLN A 95 21.82 2.73 -23.39
C GLN A 95 22.22 1.67 -22.37
N GLN A 96 23.51 1.33 -22.27
CA GLN A 96 23.99 0.33 -21.32
C GLN A 96 23.76 0.76 -19.87
N ALA A 97 23.96 2.04 -19.55
CA ALA A 97 23.79 2.57 -18.20
C ALA A 97 22.33 2.78 -17.80
N THR A 98 21.52 3.37 -18.68
CA THR A 98 20.14 3.82 -18.38
C THR A 98 19.07 2.81 -18.79
N LYS A 99 19.43 1.84 -19.65
CA LYS A 99 18.52 0.87 -20.28
C LYS A 99 17.42 1.51 -21.14
N LEU A 100 17.57 2.78 -21.49
CA LEU A 100 16.67 3.45 -22.43
C LEU A 100 16.88 2.91 -23.86
N PRO A 101 15.84 2.87 -24.69
CA PRO A 101 15.99 2.50 -26.09
C PRO A 101 16.83 3.54 -26.84
N LEU A 102 17.68 3.09 -27.77
CA LEU A 102 18.54 3.97 -28.59
C LEU A 102 17.76 5.10 -29.26
N ALA A 103 16.55 4.81 -29.75
CA ALA A 103 15.69 5.82 -30.37
C ALA A 103 15.36 6.99 -29.41
N ALA A 104 15.04 6.70 -28.14
CA ALA A 104 14.75 7.74 -27.16
C ALA A 104 15.99 8.57 -26.81
N ILE A 105 17.17 7.93 -26.73
CA ILE A 105 18.44 8.64 -26.48
C ILE A 105 18.79 9.55 -27.66
N GLN A 106 18.55 9.09 -28.90
CA GLN A 106 18.79 9.89 -30.10
C GLN A 106 17.86 11.09 -30.20
N GLU A 107 16.58 10.95 -29.86
CA GLU A 107 15.65 12.08 -29.78
C GLU A 107 16.11 13.07 -28.70
N LEU A 108 16.47 12.60 -27.50
CA LEU A 108 16.97 13.44 -26.41
C LEU A 108 18.23 14.23 -26.81
N ALA A 109 19.11 13.63 -27.61
CA ALA A 109 20.33 14.28 -28.11
C ALA A 109 20.04 15.39 -29.14
N LYS A 110 18.98 15.23 -29.95
CA LYS A 110 18.53 16.27 -30.88
C LYS A 110 17.96 17.47 -30.13
N ASP A 111 17.14 17.22 -29.11
CA ASP A 111 16.54 18.27 -28.28
C ASP A 111 17.62 19.06 -27.51
N THR A 112 18.70 18.40 -27.09
CA THR A 112 19.82 19.04 -26.41
C THR A 112 20.74 19.82 -27.36
N SER A 113 20.77 19.49 -28.66
CA SER A 113 21.61 20.19 -29.67
C SER A 113 21.07 21.55 -30.12
N TRP A 114 19.88 21.95 -29.65
CA TRP A 114 19.30 23.27 -29.96
C TRP A 114 19.80 24.40 -29.04
N PHE A 115 20.49 24.06 -27.94
CA PHE A 115 21.09 25.01 -27.00
C PHE A 115 22.62 25.03 -27.12
#